data_AF-A0AA38CGZ2-F1
#
_entry.id   AF-A0AA38CGZ2-F1
#
_cell.length_a   1.000
_cell.length_b   1.000
_cell.length_c   1.000
_cell.angle_alpha   90.00
_cell.angle_beta   90.00
_cell.angle_gamma   90.00
#
_symmetry.space_group_name_H-M   'P 1'
#
loop_
_entity.id
_entity.type
_entity.pdbx_description
1 polymer ?
#
loop_
_entity_poly.entity_id
_entity_poly.type
_entity_poly.pdbx_seq_one_letter_code
_entity_poly.pdbx_strand_id
1 'polypeptide(L)'
;EPVKVIREALLRVLVYYYPLAGKMRNMPQDGKLKVVCNVDGVVFVEATSPNTLFVLRDLDEFKSSFQQLLIQFLSNNPLQDIHPLILQ
;
A
#
# COMPACT_ATOMS: atom_id res chain seq x y z
N GLU A 1 21.31 -3.37 -2.61
CA GLU A 1 20.12 -2.48 -2.68
C GLU A 1 18.89 -3.10 -2.03
N PRO A 2 18.54 -2.67 -0.79
CA PRO A 2 17.38 -3.16 -0.04
C PRO A 2 16.06 -3.07 -0.83
N VAL A 3 15.89 -2.00 -1.60
CA VAL A 3 14.71 -1.76 -2.45
C VAL A 3 14.50 -2.87 -3.47
N LYS A 4 15.57 -3.31 -4.13
CA LYS A 4 15.51 -4.39 -5.12
C LYS A 4 15.10 -5.71 -4.46
N VAL A 5 15.70 -6.02 -3.31
CA VAL A 5 15.41 -7.25 -2.55
C VAL A 5 13.95 -7.28 -2.10
N ILE A 6 13.44 -6.18 -1.53
CA ILE A 6 12.05 -6.09 -1.06
C ILE A 6 11.08 -6.18 -2.25
N ARG A 7 11.34 -5.46 -3.34
CA ARG A 7 10.51 -5.52 -4.54
C ARG A 7 10.42 -6.94 -5.11
N GLU A 8 11.55 -7.64 -5.23
CA GLU A 8 11.59 -9.02 -5.72
C GLU A 8 10.88 -10.00 -4.79
N ALA A 9 11.05 -9.83 -3.47
CA ALA A 9 10.35 -10.65 -2.48
C ALA A 9 8.83 -10.45 -2.57
N LEU A 10 8.38 -9.21 -2.71
CA LEU A 10 6.96 -8.88 -2.84
C LEU A 10 6.35 -9.50 -4.11
N LEU A 11 7.07 -9.45 -5.24
CA LEU A 11 6.62 -10.11 -6.48
C LEU A 11 6.40 -11.61 -6.29
N ARG A 12 7.30 -12.30 -5.55
CA ARG A 12 7.18 -13.74 -5.29
C ARG A 12 6.03 -14.05 -4.33
N VAL A 13 5.88 -13.27 -3.26
CA VAL A 13 4.86 -13.52 -2.23
C VAL A 13 3.45 -13.25 -2.76
N LEU A 14 3.28 -12.25 -3.64
CA LEU A 14 1.98 -11.92 -4.23
C LEU A 14 1.45 -13.01 -5.19
N VAL A 15 2.26 -13.98 -5.59
CA VAL A 15 1.73 -15.19 -6.27
C VAL A 15 0.86 -16.00 -5.30
N TYR A 16 1.30 -16.15 -4.05
CA TYR A 16 0.58 -16.89 -3.01
C TYR A 16 -0.51 -16.04 -2.36
N TYR A 17 -0.29 -14.73 -2.26
CA TYR A 17 -1.21 -13.77 -1.66
C TYR A 17 -1.82 -12.85 -2.74
N TYR A 18 -2.20 -13.42 -3.88
CA TYR A 18 -2.70 -12.68 -5.03
C TYR A 18 -3.88 -11.73 -4.73
N PRO A 19 -4.77 -11.97 -3.75
CA PRO A 19 -5.80 -10.99 -3.43
C PRO A 19 -5.22 -9.64 -2.97
N LEU A 20 -4.04 -9.62 -2.35
CA LEU A 20 -3.39 -8.37 -1.94
C LEU A 20 -2.93 -7.52 -3.14
N ALA A 21 -2.77 -8.14 -4.31
CA ALA A 21 -2.50 -7.46 -5.59
C ALA A 21 -3.77 -7.03 -6.34
N GLY A 22 -4.95 -7.23 -5.76
CA GLY A 22 -6.21 -6.74 -6.31
C GLY A 22 -6.52 -5.30 -5.92
N LYS A 23 -7.73 -4.86 -6.26
CA LYS A 23 -8.32 -3.60 -5.82
C LYS A 23 -9.66 -3.83 -5.15
N MET A 24 -9.91 -3.12 -4.07
CA MET A 24 -11.20 -3.14 -3.38
C MET A 24 -12.23 -2.32 -4.18
N ARG A 25 -13.41 -2.89 -4.38
CA ARG A 25 -14.51 -2.25 -5.10
C ARG A 25 -15.84 -2.60 -4.45
N ASN A 26 -16.65 -1.58 -4.23
CA ASN A 26 -18.05 -1.78 -3.87
C ASN A 26 -18.81 -2.29 -5.09
N MET A 27 -19.47 -3.43 -4.94
CA MET A 27 -20.26 -4.01 -6.01
C MET A 27 -21.66 -3.37 -6.03
N PRO A 28 -22.09 -2.77 -7.15
CA PRO A 28 -23.40 -2.13 -7.23
C PRO A 28 -24.57 -3.09 -7.03
N GLN A 29 -24.35 -4.38 -7.27
CA GLN A 29 -25.39 -5.41 -7.29
C GLN A 29 -25.81 -5.89 -5.89
N ASP A 30 -24.85 -6.04 -4.97
CA ASP A 30 -25.08 -6.59 -3.63
C ASP A 30 -24.60 -5.68 -2.49
N GLY A 31 -24.02 -4.51 -2.82
CA GLY A 31 -23.48 -3.56 -1.86
C GLY A 31 -22.24 -4.06 -1.12
N LYS A 32 -21.68 -5.22 -1.50
CA LYS A 32 -20.54 -5.81 -0.79
C LYS A 32 -19.23 -5.27 -1.33
N LEU A 33 -18.26 -5.10 -0.43
CA LEU A 33 -16.87 -4.86 -0.80
C LEU A 33 -16.28 -6.17 -1.33
N LYS A 34 -15.75 -6.15 -2.55
CA LYS A 34 -15.03 -7.28 -3.15
C LYS A 34 -13.65 -6.85 -3.60
N VAL A 35 -12.75 -7.82 -3.65
CA VAL A 35 -11.42 -7.63 -4.23
C VAL A 35 -11.46 -8.11 -5.68
N VAL A 36 -11.18 -7.20 -6.61
CA VAL A 36 -11.07 -7.49 -8.04
C VAL A 36 -9.60 -7.69 -8.39
N CYS A 37 -9.24 -8.89 -8.86
CA CYS A 37 -7.87 -9.27 -9.18
C CYS A 37 -7.67 -9.29 -10.70
N ASN A 38 -7.10 -8.22 -11.26
CA ASN A 38 -6.94 -8.04 -12.71
C ASN A 38 -5.46 -7.99 -13.18
N VAL A 39 -4.53 -8.52 -12.38
CA VAL A 39 -3.09 -8.42 -12.65
C VAL A 39 -2.56 -6.98 -12.66
N ASP A 40 -3.32 -6.02 -12.10
CA ASP A 40 -2.93 -4.62 -11.93
C ASP A 40 -1.69 -4.45 -11.03
N GLY A 41 -1.37 -5.47 -10.23
CA GLY A 41 -0.24 -5.45 -9.31
C GLY A 41 -0.50 -4.60 -8.09
N VAL A 42 0.56 -4.08 -7.49
CA VAL A 42 0.50 -3.19 -6.32
C VAL A 42 1.37 -1.97 -6.53
N VAL A 43 1.03 -0.89 -5.82
CA VAL A 43 1.88 0.28 -5.73
C VAL A 43 3.02 0.00 -4.74
N PHE A 44 4.27 0.17 -5.20
CA PHE A 44 5.46 0.10 -4.36
C PHE A 44 6.22 1.42 -4.49
N VAL A 45 6.40 2.13 -3.38
CA VAL A 45 7.06 3.44 -3.34
C VAL A 45 8.33 3.34 -2.51
N GLU A 46 9.41 3.87 -3.06
CA GLU A 46 10.65 4.12 -2.34
C GLU A 46 10.69 5.59 -1.92
N ALA A 47 11.02 5.85 -0.67
CA ALA A 47 11.19 7.19 -0.14
C ALA A 47 12.51 7.31 0.61
N THR A 48 13.11 8.50 0.56
CA THR A 48 14.32 8.84 1.31
C THR A 48 14.03 10.04 2.20
N SER A 49 14.62 10.06 3.39
CA SER A 49 14.50 11.16 4.33
C SER A 49 15.89 11.62 4.78
N PRO A 50 16.13 12.93 4.91
CA PRO A 50 17.37 13.45 5.51
C PRO A 50 17.43 13.21 7.03
N ASN A 51 16.30 12.90 7.67
CA ASN A 51 16.22 12.61 9.10
C ASN A 51 16.68 11.17 9.41
N THR A 52 17.28 10.97 10.57
CA THR A 52 17.66 9.64 11.07
C THR A 52 16.43 8.88 11.58
N LEU A 53 16.53 7.54 11.65
CA LEU A 53 15.48 6.70 12.26
C LEU A 53 15.18 7.10 13.71
N PHE A 54 16.15 7.65 14.45
CA PHE A 54 15.94 8.14 15.81
C PHE A 54 14.96 9.32 15.87
N VAL A 55 14.98 10.22 14.88
CA VAL A 55 14.05 11.35 14.79
C VAL A 55 12.66 10.86 14.41
N LEU A 56 12.60 9.91 13.47
CA LEU A 56 11.35 9.28 13.07
C LEU A 56 10.72 8.50 14.24
N ARG A 57 11.54 7.89 15.11
CA ARG A 57 11.11 6.97 16.18
C ARG A 57 10.21 5.86 15.59
N ASP A 58 9.27 5.38 16.37
CA ASP A 58 8.28 4.40 15.94
C ASP A 58 7.25 5.04 15.00
N LEU A 59 6.77 4.24 14.04
CA LEU A 59 5.78 4.62 13.03
C LEU A 59 4.33 4.50 13.55
N ASP A 60 4.16 4.39 14.85
CA ASP A 60 2.88 4.20 15.53
C ASP A 60 2.14 5.52 15.83
N GLU A 61 2.87 6.64 15.88
CA GLU A 61 2.32 7.97 16.15
C GLU A 61 2.62 8.94 15.01
N PHE A 62 1.59 9.58 14.43
CA PHE A 62 1.78 10.54 13.35
C PHE A 62 2.49 11.83 13.83
N LYS A 63 3.76 11.98 13.45
CA LYS A 63 4.59 13.18 13.64
C LYS A 63 4.74 14.01 12.37
N SER A 64 4.95 15.32 12.52
CA SER A 64 5.19 16.23 11.39
C SER A 64 6.40 15.83 10.54
N SER A 65 7.40 15.15 11.13
CA SER A 65 8.55 14.59 10.43
C SER A 65 8.21 13.55 9.37
N PHE A 66 7.00 12.95 9.41
CA PHE A 66 6.52 11.99 8.41
C PHE A 66 5.85 12.63 7.21
N GLN A 67 5.56 13.93 7.22
CA GLN A 67 4.80 14.57 6.13
C GLN A 67 5.40 14.31 4.75
N GLN A 68 6.73 14.29 4.65
CA GLN A 68 7.46 13.98 3.41
C GLN A 68 7.42 12.50 2.98
N LEU A 69 7.02 11.59 3.89
CA LEU A 69 6.92 10.15 3.66
C LEU A 69 5.49 9.69 3.40
N LEU A 70 4.50 10.60 3.48
CA LEU A 70 3.11 10.27 3.24
C LEU A 70 2.83 10.09 1.76
N ILE A 71 2.13 9.00 1.43
CA ILE A 71 1.63 8.74 0.09
C ILE A 71 0.14 9.09 0.10
N GLN A 72 -0.24 10.09 -0.68
CA GLN A 72 -1.64 10.45 -0.84
C GLN A 72 -2.30 9.47 -1.82
N PHE A 73 -3.16 8.60 -1.33
CA PHE A 73 -4.03 7.82 -2.20
C PHE A 73 -5.23 8.70 -2.61
N LEU A 74 -5.21 9.15 -3.86
CA LEU A 74 -6.29 9.93 -4.46
C LEU A 74 -7.45 8.99 -4.79
N SER A 75 -8.33 8.74 -3.84
CA SER A 75 -9.64 8.16 -4.14
C SER A 75 -10.73 9.04 -3.54
N ASN A 76 -11.73 9.36 -4.38
CA ASN A 76 -12.91 10.10 -3.96
C ASN A 76 -13.82 9.26 -3.04
N ASN A 77 -13.55 7.96 -2.92
CA ASN A 77 -14.24 7.04 -2.03
C ASN A 77 -13.20 6.29 -1.18
N PRO A 78 -13.31 6.29 0.16
CA PRO A 78 -12.24 5.84 1.07
C PRO A 78 -11.91 4.34 0.98
N LEU A 79 -12.66 3.54 0.22
CA LEU A 79 -12.44 2.10 0.03
C LEU A 79 -12.52 1.66 -1.44
N GLN A 80 -12.62 2.60 -2.38
CA GLN A 80 -12.73 2.27 -3.80
C GLN A 80 -11.37 2.39 -4.49
N ASP A 81 -11.03 1.34 -5.24
CA ASP A 81 -9.81 1.18 -6.02
C ASP A 81 -8.51 1.22 -5.19
N ILE A 82 -8.59 0.91 -3.90
CA ILE A 82 -7.44 0.77 -2.99
C ILE A 82 -6.93 -0.68 -3.01
N HIS A 83 -5.61 -0.86 -3.03
CA HIS A 83 -4.99 -2.18 -2.90
C HIS A 83 -5.09 -2.70 -1.45
N PRO A 84 -5.60 -3.94 -1.22
CA PRO A 84 -5.69 -4.50 0.13
C PRO A 84 -4.36 -4.54 0.88
N LEU A 85 -3.24 -4.61 0.17
CA LEU A 85 -1.88 -4.59 0.75
C LEU A 85 -1.62 -3.35 1.64
N ILE A 86 -2.30 -2.23 1.40
CA ILE A 86 -2.11 -0.98 2.16
C ILE A 86 -2.79 -1.04 3.55
N LEU A 87 -3.68 -2.00 3.78
CA LEU A 87 -4.44 -2.15 5.04
C LEU A 87 -3.85 -3.18 6.02
N GLN A 88 -2.68 -3.76 5.72
CA GLN A 88 -2.07 -4.84 6.53
C GLN A 88 -1.46 -4.33 7.84
#